data_AF-A0A7S0FH00-F1
#
_entry.id   AF-A0A7S0FH00-F1
#
_cell.length_a   1.000
_cell.length_b   1.000
_cell.length_c   1.000
_cell.angle_alpha   90.00
_cell.angle_beta   90.00
_cell.angle_gamma   90.00
#
_symmetry.space_group_name_H-M   'P 1'
#
loop_
_entity.id
_entity.type
_entity.pdbx_description
1 polymer ?
#
loop_
_entity_poly.entity_id
_entity_poly.type
_entity_poly.pdbx_seq_one_letter_code
_entity_poly.pdbx_strand_id
1 'polypeptide(L)'
;LRCIDPFVSGVYAGNPETLSMKAALSKIARIEDYSYSIDWNKFGAIFYGGLKRQVELTKERKANPPEPQWVDFEYGNPGSFRNGLSTLPDAISKELGDKIRLEWKVTKVDKDSDGVYNVSFDTPDGQKTVRTRT
;
A
#
# COMPACT_ATOMS: atom_id res chain seq x y z
N LEU A 1 -14.16 3.93 -21.31
CA LEU A 1 -14.49 2.67 -20.61
C LEU A 1 -13.53 1.54 -20.98
N ARG A 2 -13.34 1.20 -22.27
CA ARG A 2 -12.46 0.09 -22.73
C ARG A 2 -11.02 0.01 -22.20
N CYS A 3 -10.39 1.11 -21.77
CA CYS A 3 -9.04 1.09 -21.18
C CYS A 3 -9.03 1.02 -19.64
N ILE A 4 -10.13 1.40 -18.99
CA ILE A 4 -10.24 1.46 -17.52
C ILE A 4 -10.67 0.09 -17.01
N ASP A 5 -11.62 -0.56 -17.68
CA ASP A 5 -12.14 -1.87 -17.29
C ASP A 5 -11.06 -2.97 -17.23
N PRO A 6 -10.15 -3.14 -18.22
CA PRO A 6 -9.05 -4.11 -18.11
C PRO A 6 -8.01 -3.72 -17.06
N PHE A 7 -7.84 -2.42 -16.76
CA PHE A 7 -6.91 -1.97 -15.73
C PHE A 7 -7.45 -2.25 -14.32
N VAL A 8 -8.72 -1.92 -14.08
CA VAL A 8 -9.38 -2.14 -12.80
C VAL A 8 -9.55 -3.64 -12.54
N SER A 9 -9.94 -4.42 -13.53
CA SER A 9 -10.02 -5.87 -13.39
C SER A 9 -8.64 -6.52 -13.25
N GLY A 10 -7.61 -6.02 -13.93
CA GLY A 10 -6.24 -6.52 -13.80
C GLY A 10 -5.60 -6.29 -12.43
N VAL A 11 -5.87 -5.15 -11.78
CA VAL A 11 -5.25 -4.79 -10.48
C VAL A 11 -6.12 -5.22 -9.30
N TYR A 12 -7.43 -4.98 -9.38
CA TYR A 12 -8.36 -5.16 -8.26
C TYR A 12 -9.34 -6.32 -8.44
N ALA A 13 -9.34 -6.98 -9.61
CA ALA A 13 -10.33 -8.01 -9.98
C ALA A 13 -11.79 -7.57 -9.75
N GLY A 14 -12.05 -6.27 -9.84
CA GLY A 14 -13.33 -5.65 -9.47
C GLY A 14 -14.08 -4.99 -10.62
N ASN A 15 -15.32 -4.57 -10.37
CA ASN A 15 -16.11 -3.77 -11.29
C ASN A 15 -15.72 -2.28 -11.14
N PRO A 16 -15.33 -1.57 -12.22
CA PRO A 16 -15.03 -0.13 -12.17
C PRO A 16 -16.19 0.73 -11.67
N GLU A 17 -17.45 0.30 -11.82
CA GLU A 17 -18.61 1.07 -11.39
C GLU A 17 -18.81 1.06 -9.86
N THR A 18 -18.31 0.06 -9.16
CA THR A 18 -18.45 -0.07 -7.69
C THR A 18 -17.17 0.32 -6.95
N LEU A 19 -16.08 0.57 -7.66
CA LEU A 19 -14.79 0.90 -7.09
C LEU A 19 -14.65 2.41 -6.82
N SER A 20 -14.30 2.78 -5.59
CA SER A 20 -14.01 4.18 -5.27
C SER A 20 -12.72 4.65 -5.96
N MET A 21 -12.84 5.62 -6.87
CA MET A 21 -11.70 6.21 -7.59
C MET A 21 -10.66 6.81 -6.63
N LYS A 22 -11.10 7.47 -5.56
CA LYS A 22 -10.22 8.08 -4.56
C LYS A 22 -9.41 7.04 -3.79
N ALA A 23 -9.99 5.88 -3.49
CA ALA A 23 -9.31 4.80 -2.78
C ALA A 23 -8.38 3.99 -3.71
N ALA A 24 -8.86 3.64 -4.91
CA ALA A 24 -8.13 2.78 -5.84
C ALA A 24 -7.04 3.51 -6.64
N LEU A 25 -7.22 4.81 -6.91
CA LEU A 25 -6.35 5.60 -7.79
C LEU A 25 -5.93 6.90 -7.09
N SER A 26 -5.41 6.78 -5.87
CA SER A 26 -5.01 7.92 -5.03
C SER A 26 -4.10 8.94 -5.72
N LYS A 27 -3.20 8.48 -6.62
CA LYS A 27 -2.36 9.37 -7.45
C LYS A 27 -3.16 10.22 -8.43
N ILE A 28 -4.17 9.63 -9.08
CA ILE A 28 -5.04 10.33 -10.04
C ILE A 28 -5.97 11.29 -9.30
N ALA A 29 -6.57 10.85 -8.20
CA ALA A 29 -7.40 11.71 -7.35
C ALA A 29 -6.62 12.95 -6.88
N ARG A 30 -5.34 12.79 -6.52
CA ARG A 30 -4.48 13.90 -6.14
C ARG A 30 -4.14 14.83 -7.32
N ILE A 31 -3.94 14.28 -8.52
CA ILE A 31 -3.76 15.07 -9.74
C ILE A 31 -5.02 15.88 -10.06
N GLU A 32 -6.18 15.28 -9.89
CA GLU A 32 -7.48 15.93 -10.03
C GLU A 32 -7.63 17.10 -9.04
N ASP A 33 -7.31 16.91 -7.76
CA ASP A 33 -7.27 17.99 -6.77
C ASP A 33 -6.33 19.13 -7.19
N TYR A 34 -5.11 18.81 -7.65
CA TYR A 34 -4.19 19.83 -8.18
C TYR A 34 -4.76 20.53 -9.41
N SER A 35 -5.49 19.82 -10.24
CA SER A 35 -6.11 20.39 -11.44
C SER A 35 -7.17 21.42 -11.08
N TYR A 36 -8.03 21.14 -10.10
CA TYR A 36 -9.03 22.09 -9.61
C TYR A 36 -8.42 23.26 -8.83
N SER A 37 -7.22 23.09 -8.24
CA SER A 37 -6.50 24.18 -7.56
C SER A 37 -5.90 25.25 -8.50
N ILE A 38 -6.03 25.08 -9.82
CA ILE A 38 -5.49 26.01 -10.82
C ILE A 38 -6.64 26.91 -11.28
N ASP A 39 -6.58 28.19 -10.94
CA ASP A 39 -7.68 29.17 -11.14
C ASP A 39 -8.23 29.23 -12.58
N TRP A 40 -7.36 29.06 -13.58
CA TRP A 40 -7.74 29.09 -14.99
C TRP A 40 -8.26 27.74 -15.52
N ASN A 41 -8.06 26.65 -14.77
CA ASN A 41 -8.46 25.28 -15.13
C ASN A 41 -9.71 24.82 -14.37
N LYS A 42 -10.77 25.62 -14.45
CA LYS A 42 -12.05 25.37 -13.77
C LYS A 42 -12.73 24.06 -14.17
N PHE A 43 -12.37 23.50 -15.33
CA PHE A 43 -12.92 22.25 -15.84
C PHE A 43 -12.19 20.99 -15.34
N GLY A 44 -11.15 21.14 -14.49
CA GLY A 44 -10.52 19.98 -13.85
C GLY A 44 -9.72 19.10 -14.80
N ALA A 45 -9.14 19.66 -15.87
CA ALA A 45 -8.36 18.88 -16.83
C ALA A 45 -7.10 18.26 -16.19
N ILE A 46 -7.19 16.96 -15.88
CA ILE A 46 -6.17 16.10 -15.24
C ILE A 46 -4.77 16.27 -15.85
N PHE A 47 -4.68 16.57 -17.15
CA PHE A 47 -3.42 16.83 -17.85
C PHE A 47 -2.58 17.94 -17.18
N TYR A 48 -3.19 19.07 -16.85
CA TYR A 48 -2.46 20.20 -16.24
C TYR A 48 -2.12 19.95 -14.77
N GLY A 49 -2.97 19.22 -14.06
CA GLY A 49 -2.63 18.70 -12.73
C GLY A 49 -1.41 17.76 -12.76
N GLY A 50 -1.33 16.90 -13.80
CA GLY A 50 -0.23 15.97 -13.99
C GLY A 50 1.11 16.68 -14.26
N LEU A 51 1.10 17.71 -15.09
CA LEU A 51 2.27 18.56 -15.34
C LEU A 51 2.74 19.27 -14.07
N LYS A 52 1.82 19.88 -13.30
CA LYS A 52 2.14 20.53 -12.02
C LYS A 52 2.80 19.54 -11.04
N ARG A 53 2.26 18.31 -10.95
CA ARG A 53 2.83 17.26 -10.09
C ARG A 53 4.21 16.78 -10.56
N GLN A 54 4.45 16.66 -11.87
CA GLN A 54 5.77 16.30 -12.42
C GLN A 54 6.85 17.33 -12.05
N VAL A 55 6.52 18.63 -12.14
CA VAL A 55 7.43 19.71 -11.74
C VAL A 55 7.73 19.65 -10.25
N GLU A 56 6.71 19.42 -9.41
CA GLU A 56 6.87 19.29 -7.96
C GLU A 56 7.73 18.06 -7.58
N LEU A 57 7.48 16.90 -8.18
CA LEU A 57 8.29 15.69 -8.01
C LEU A 57 9.76 15.92 -8.39
N THR A 58 10.00 16.67 -9.47
CA THR A 58 11.36 17.03 -9.88
C THR A 58 12.05 17.92 -8.86
N LYS A 59 11.32 18.84 -8.23
CA LYS A 59 11.83 19.68 -7.13
C LYS A 59 12.08 18.86 -5.86
N GLU A 60 11.15 17.99 -5.47
CA GLU A 60 11.27 17.08 -4.33
C GLU A 60 12.52 16.19 -4.46
N ARG A 61 12.73 15.59 -5.63
CA ARG A 61 13.91 14.75 -5.93
C ARG A 61 15.22 15.52 -5.92
N LYS A 62 15.21 16.80 -6.31
CA LYS A 62 16.39 17.68 -6.22
C LYS A 62 16.68 18.10 -4.78
N ALA A 63 15.64 18.28 -3.96
CA ALA A 63 15.78 18.66 -2.56
C ALA A 63 16.27 17.50 -1.69
N ASN A 64 15.83 16.27 -1.98
CA ASN A 64 16.24 15.05 -1.30
C ASN A 64 16.79 14.05 -2.33
N PRO A 65 18.08 14.16 -2.70
CA PRO A 65 18.68 13.19 -3.60
C PRO A 65 18.68 11.79 -2.96
N PRO A 66 18.48 10.72 -3.74
CA PRO A 66 18.59 9.36 -3.24
C PRO A 66 20.00 9.11 -2.70
N GLU A 67 20.10 8.30 -1.65
CA GLU A 67 21.39 8.01 -1.03
C GLU A 67 22.30 7.24 -2.01
N PRO A 68 23.60 7.55 -2.07
CA PRO A 68 24.53 6.92 -3.03
C PRO A 68 24.65 5.40 -2.88
N GLN A 69 24.23 4.85 -1.74
CA GLN A 69 24.26 3.43 -1.43
C GLN A 69 23.09 2.65 -2.03
N TRP A 70 22.09 3.32 -2.59
CA TRP A 70 20.94 2.65 -3.20
C TRP A 70 21.33 2.13 -4.58
N VAL A 71 20.82 0.95 -4.89
CA VAL A 71 21.00 0.36 -6.22
C VAL A 71 20.23 1.20 -7.23
N ASP A 72 20.84 1.53 -8.36
CA ASP A 72 20.10 2.11 -9.49
C ASP A 72 19.03 1.11 -9.94
N PHE A 73 17.78 1.56 -9.97
CA PHE A 73 16.65 0.77 -10.41
C PHE A 73 15.94 1.46 -11.58
N GLU A 74 15.63 0.67 -12.60
CA GLU A 74 14.83 1.15 -13.72
C GLU A 74 13.37 1.31 -13.28
N TYR A 75 12.90 2.55 -13.25
CA TYR A 75 11.50 2.83 -12.98
C TYR A 75 10.61 2.29 -14.12
N GLY A 76 9.61 1.49 -13.77
CA GLY A 76 8.55 1.05 -14.69
C GLY A 76 8.61 -0.42 -15.09
N ASN A 77 9.67 -1.14 -14.73
CA ASN A 77 9.74 -2.58 -14.93
C ASN A 77 9.25 -3.32 -13.68
N PRO A 78 8.25 -4.23 -13.77
CA PRO A 78 7.89 -5.09 -12.64
C PRO A 78 9.10 -5.93 -12.21
N GLY A 79 9.63 -5.64 -11.02
CA GLY A 79 10.72 -6.40 -10.43
C GLY A 79 10.22 -7.66 -9.73
N SER A 80 11.01 -8.72 -9.78
CA SER A 80 10.82 -9.94 -9.00
C SER A 80 12.17 -10.42 -8.46
N PHE A 81 12.16 -11.32 -7.48
CA PHE A 81 13.37 -11.96 -6.98
C PHE A 81 13.73 -13.17 -7.84
N ARG A 82 15.01 -13.59 -7.80
CA ARG A 82 15.51 -14.74 -8.58
C ARG A 82 14.70 -16.02 -8.36
N ASN A 83 14.21 -16.24 -7.14
CA ASN A 83 13.41 -17.41 -6.77
C ASN A 83 11.91 -17.08 -6.63
N GLY A 84 11.45 -15.98 -7.24
CA GLY A 84 10.05 -15.54 -7.16
C GLY A 84 9.72 -14.74 -5.91
N LEU A 85 8.48 -14.25 -5.84
CA LEU A 85 8.01 -13.34 -4.78
C LEU A 85 7.96 -13.97 -3.38
N SER A 86 8.01 -15.30 -3.26
CA SER A 86 8.13 -16.00 -1.97
C SER A 86 9.46 -15.76 -1.26
N THR A 87 10.51 -15.36 -2.01
CA THR A 87 11.83 -15.07 -1.44
C THR A 87 11.78 -14.06 -0.28
N LEU A 88 10.93 -13.04 -0.40
CA LEU A 88 10.77 -12.01 0.63
C LEU A 88 10.07 -12.54 1.90
N PRO A 89 8.86 -13.14 1.84
CA PRO A 89 8.23 -13.70 3.02
C PRO A 89 9.05 -14.84 3.65
N ASP A 90 9.77 -15.65 2.86
CA ASP A 90 10.64 -16.71 3.38
C ASP A 90 11.82 -16.12 4.17
N ALA A 91 12.42 -15.03 3.69
CA ALA A 91 13.48 -14.33 4.41
C ALA A 91 12.97 -13.71 5.71
N ILE A 92 11.79 -13.09 5.71
CA ILE A 92 11.15 -12.54 6.90
C ILE A 92 10.85 -13.66 7.92
N SER A 93 10.35 -14.80 7.43
CA SER A 93 10.08 -15.98 8.26
C SER A 93 11.35 -16.46 8.97
N LYS A 94 12.47 -16.53 8.24
CA LYS A 94 13.77 -16.93 8.79
C LYS A 94 14.30 -15.94 9.82
N GLU A 95 14.15 -14.63 9.58
CA GLU A 95 14.64 -13.58 10.48
C GLU A 95 13.85 -13.53 11.80
N LEU A 96 12.53 -13.75 11.73
CA LEU A 96 11.66 -13.69 12.90
C LEU A 96 11.60 -15.01 13.69
N GLY A 97 11.84 -16.15 13.04
CA GLY A 97 11.91 -17.47 13.67
C GLY A 97 10.69 -17.77 14.55
N ASP A 98 10.95 -18.16 15.80
CA ASP A 98 9.94 -18.57 16.79
C ASP A 98 8.97 -17.44 17.21
N LYS A 99 9.22 -16.19 16.80
CA LYS A 99 8.29 -15.08 17.03
C LYS A 99 7.06 -15.16 16.14
N ILE A 100 7.13 -15.88 15.02
CA ILE A 100 5.98 -16.13 14.14
C ILE A 100 5.28 -17.41 14.61
N ARG A 101 3.97 -17.29 14.84
CA ARG A 101 3.10 -18.42 15.14
C ARG A 101 2.13 -18.60 14.00
N LEU A 102 2.34 -19.65 13.21
CA LEU A 102 1.44 -20.04 12.12
C LEU A 102 0.22 -20.77 12.70
N GLU A 103 -0.89 -20.76 11.97
CA GLU A 103 -2.15 -21.41 12.38
C GLU A 103 -2.78 -20.85 13.66
N TRP A 104 -2.38 -19.65 14.09
CA TRP A 104 -2.99 -18.94 15.21
C TRP A 104 -4.03 -17.95 14.69
N LYS A 105 -5.29 -18.38 14.66
CA LYS A 105 -6.40 -17.54 14.18
C LYS A 105 -6.91 -16.65 15.31
N VAL A 106 -6.85 -15.33 15.12
CA VAL A 106 -7.47 -14.39 16.07
C VAL A 106 -8.98 -14.57 16.04
N THR A 107 -9.58 -14.81 17.21
CA THR A 107 -11.04 -14.96 17.40
C THR A 107 -11.65 -13.75 18.09
N LYS A 108 -10.91 -13.10 18.99
CA LYS A 108 -11.40 -11.94 19.73
C LYS A 108 -10.26 -11.00 20.12
N VAL A 109 -10.55 -9.70 20.14
CA VAL A 109 -9.65 -8.65 20.65
C VAL A 109 -10.46 -7.78 21.60
N ASP A 110 -10.09 -7.78 22.89
CA ASP A 110 -10.70 -6.96 23.92
C ASP A 110 -9.68 -5.95 24.48
N LYS A 111 -10.12 -4.71 24.68
CA LYS A 111 -9.30 -3.66 25.29
C LYS A 111 -9.64 -3.55 26.78
N ASP A 112 -8.63 -3.68 27.61
CA ASP A 112 -8.71 -3.52 29.06
C ASP A 112 -8.57 -2.05 29.47
N SER A 113 -8.98 -1.73 30.70
CA SER A 113 -9.01 -0.36 31.24
C SER A 113 -7.65 0.34 31.27
N ASP A 114 -6.56 -0.43 31.33
CA ASP A 114 -5.18 0.07 31.43
C ASP A 114 -4.45 0.15 30.08
N GLY A 115 -5.19 0.15 28.96
CA GLY A 115 -4.61 0.16 27.61
C GLY A 115 -3.92 -1.14 27.22
N VAL A 116 -4.22 -2.22 27.94
CA VAL A 116 -3.78 -3.59 27.62
C VAL A 116 -4.79 -4.22 26.66
N TYR A 117 -4.30 -4.95 25.67
CA TYR A 117 -5.13 -5.73 24.74
C TYR A 117 -5.05 -7.21 25.10
N ASN A 118 -6.22 -7.82 25.31
CA ASN A 118 -6.38 -9.25 25.43
C ASN A 118 -6.79 -9.79 24.06
N VAL A 119 -5.94 -10.61 23.43
CA VAL A 119 -6.22 -11.23 22.13
C VAL A 119 -6.40 -12.73 22.33
N SER A 120 -7.57 -13.23 21.97
CA SER A 120 -7.89 -14.66 21.99
C SER A 120 -7.59 -15.27 20.62
N PHE A 121 -6.85 -16.37 20.64
CA PHE A 121 -6.46 -17.15 19.46
C PHE A 121 -7.05 -18.54 19.53
N ASP A 122 -7.49 -19.04 18.39
CA ASP A 122 -7.67 -20.46 18.14
C ASP A 122 -6.36 -21.01 17.59
N THR A 123 -5.81 -22.04 18.24
CA THR A 123 -4.50 -22.61 17.94
C THR A 123 -4.61 -24.13 17.80
N PRO A 124 -3.66 -24.82 17.15
CA PRO A 124 -3.70 -26.28 17.02
C PRO A 124 -3.78 -27.02 18.37
N ASP A 125 -3.29 -26.41 19.46
CA ASP A 125 -3.34 -26.97 20.82
C ASP A 125 -4.58 -26.51 21.63
N GLY A 126 -5.52 -25.82 20.99
CA GLY A 126 -6.70 -25.23 21.61
C GLY A 126 -6.62 -23.71 21.81
N GLN A 127 -7.62 -23.15 22.50
CA GLN A 127 -7.78 -21.71 22.62
C GLN A 127 -6.74 -21.09 23.57
N LYS A 128 -6.01 -20.07 23.13
CA LYS A 128 -5.00 -19.36 23.92
C LYS A 128 -5.29 -17.86 23.95
N THR A 129 -5.14 -17.22 25.11
CA THR A 129 -5.27 -15.76 25.24
C THR A 129 -3.90 -15.14 25.49
N VAL A 130 -3.53 -14.15 24.70
CA VAL A 130 -2.26 -13.40 24.85
C VAL A 130 -2.58 -11.97 25.25
N ARG A 131 -1.85 -11.48 26.26
CA ARG A 131 -1.89 -10.08 26.70
C ARG A 131 -0.77 -9.31 26.04
N THR A 132 -1.10 -8.17 25.43
CA THR A 132 -0.12 -7.26 24.85
C THR A 132 -0.43 -5.81 25.23
N ARG A 133 0.59 -4.97 25.31
CA ARG A 133 0.48 -3.53 25.53
C ARG A 133 1.08 -2.84 24.31
N THR A 134 0.44 -1.74 23.86
CA THR A 134 0.95 -0.90 22.77
C THR A 134 2.16 -0.10 23.23
#